data_AF-A0A117MVL3-F1
#
_entry.id   AF-A0A117MVL3-F1
#
_cell.length_a   1.000
_cell.length_b   1.000
_cell.length_c   1.000
_cell.angle_alpha   90.00
_cell.angle_beta   90.00
_cell.angle_gamma   90.00
#
_symmetry.space_group_name_H-M   'P 1'
#
loop_
_entity.id
_entity.type
_entity.pdbx_description
1 polymer ?
#
loop_
_entity_poly.entity_id
_entity_poly.type
_entity_poly.pdbx_seq_one_letter_code
_entity_poly.pdbx_strand_id
1 'polypeptide(L)'
;MSARAISFVEEWLAERIQPGIYHDEESPEERNSNLAEQLLLDASSAGIPEEEIAEDFPDLAGQIATAMKSALNDDETLRDRKD
;
A
#
# COMPACT_ATOMS: atom_id res chain seq x y z
N MET A 1 1.89 -6.02 -18.97
CA MET A 1 1.08 -5.01 -18.25
C MET A 1 -0.39 -5.39 -18.24
N SER A 2 -0.88 -5.78 -17.06
CA SER A 2 -2.28 -6.10 -16.77
C SER A 2 -2.98 -4.88 -16.17
N ALA A 3 -3.79 -4.20 -16.97
CA ALA A 3 -4.51 -2.98 -16.53
C ALA A 3 -5.37 -3.23 -15.28
N ARG A 4 -5.94 -4.44 -15.14
CA ARG A 4 -6.74 -4.80 -13.96
C ARG A 4 -5.90 -4.96 -12.69
N ALA A 5 -4.68 -5.49 -12.80
CA ALA A 5 -3.78 -5.64 -11.65
C ALA A 5 -3.31 -4.27 -11.17
N ILE A 6 -2.96 -3.39 -12.11
CA ILE A 6 -2.59 -2.00 -11.81
C ILE A 6 -3.73 -1.27 -11.09
N SER A 7 -4.93 -1.27 -11.66
CA SER A 7 -6.08 -0.59 -11.02
C SER A 7 -6.40 -1.17 -9.65
N PHE A 8 -6.36 -2.49 -9.49
CA PHE A 8 -6.58 -3.12 -8.19
C PHE A 8 -5.56 -2.67 -7.14
N VAL A 9 -4.27 -2.70 -7.48
CA VAL A 9 -3.21 -2.28 -6.54
C VAL A 9 -3.36 -0.82 -6.16
N GLU A 10 -3.58 0.07 -7.13
CA GLU A 10 -3.76 1.51 -6.86
C GLU A 10 -4.97 1.79 -5.96
N GLU A 11 -6.11 1.16 -6.23
CA GLU A 11 -7.31 1.29 -5.40
C GLU A 11 -7.09 0.73 -4.00
N TRP A 12 -6.49 -0.47 -3.89
CA TRP A 12 -6.22 -1.12 -2.61
C TRP A 12 -5.30 -0.28 -1.72
N LEU A 13 -4.24 0.30 -2.30
CA LEU A 13 -3.30 1.17 -1.59
C LEU A 13 -4.00 2.45 -1.13
N ALA A 14 -4.80 3.09 -1.98
CA ALA A 14 -5.54 4.31 -1.62
C ALA A 14 -6.55 4.07 -0.48
N GLU A 15 -7.19 2.89 -0.45
CA GLU A 15 -8.15 2.54 0.60
C GLU A 15 -7.48 2.23 1.93
N ARG A 16 -6.37 1.50 1.93
CA ARG A 16 -5.75 0.97 3.15
C ARG A 16 -4.63 1.84 3.70
N ILE A 17 -3.96 2.62 2.86
CA ILE A 17 -2.88 3.52 3.24
C ILE A 17 -3.44 4.93 3.37
N GLN A 18 -3.92 5.24 4.57
CA GLN A 18 -4.44 6.57 4.92
C GLN A 18 -3.61 7.22 6.04
N PRO A 19 -3.53 8.56 6.04
CA PRO A 19 -2.96 9.33 7.15
C PRO A 19 -3.61 8.95 8.49
N GLY A 20 -2.79 8.75 9.53
CA GLY A 20 -3.26 8.58 10.91
C GLY A 20 -3.84 7.21 11.29
N ILE A 21 -3.84 6.21 10.39
CA ILE A 21 -4.31 4.83 10.70
C ILE A 21 -3.21 3.98 11.36
N TYR A 22 -1.95 4.34 11.18
CA TYR A 22 -0.82 3.50 11.58
C TYR A 22 -0.29 3.88 12.97
N HIS A 23 -0.24 2.90 13.87
CA HIS A 23 0.33 3.04 15.21
C HIS A 23 1.80 2.61 15.23
N ASP A 24 2.60 3.26 16.09
CA ASP A 24 4.06 3.06 16.22
C ASP A 24 4.47 1.70 16.83
N GLU A 25 3.52 0.78 17.03
CA GLU A 25 3.77 -0.50 17.71
C GLU A 25 4.48 -1.54 16.81
N GLU A 26 4.34 -1.41 15.48
CA GLU A 26 5.02 -2.25 14.48
C GLU A 26 6.15 -1.49 13.79
N SER A 27 7.25 -2.17 13.48
CA SER A 27 8.29 -1.58 12.64
C SER A 27 7.74 -1.32 11.22
N PRO A 28 8.23 -0.29 10.50
CA PRO A 28 7.79 -0.01 9.14
C PRO A 28 7.97 -1.21 8.18
N GLU A 29 9.03 -2.01 8.38
CA GLU A 29 9.33 -3.18 7.56
C GLU A 29 8.32 -4.32 7.77
N GLU A 30 8.01 -4.64 9.03
CA GLU A 30 6.98 -5.64 9.37
C GLU A 30 5.62 -5.22 8.81
N ARG A 31 5.24 -3.95 8.97
CA ARG A 31 3.98 -3.43 8.47
C ARG A 31 3.87 -3.51 6.95
N ASN A 32 4.92 -3.09 6.23
CA ASN A 32 4.92 -3.13 4.76
C ASN A 32 4.83 -4.57 4.25
N SER A 33 5.49 -5.51 4.93
CA SER A 33 5.43 -6.94 4.60
C SER A 33 4.03 -7.51 4.82
N ASN A 34 3.41 -7.21 5.98
CA ASN A 34 2.04 -7.61 6.29
C ASN A 34 1.02 -7.05 5.28
N LEU A 35 1.19 -5.80 4.85
CA LEU A 35 0.35 -5.18 3.82
C LEU A 35 0.54 -5.84 2.46
N ALA A 36 1.77 -6.23 2.09
CA ALA A 36 2.04 -6.93 0.84
C ALA A 36 1.34 -8.29 0.81
N GLU A 37 1.42 -9.06 1.90
CA GLU A 37 0.73 -10.34 2.03
C GLU A 37 -0.79 -10.17 1.94
N GLN A 38 -1.37 -9.17 2.62
CA GLN A 38 -2.80 -8.89 2.56
C GLN A 38 -3.24 -8.47 1.15
N LEU A 39 -2.45 -7.66 0.44
CA LEU A 39 -2.76 -7.27 -0.92
C LEU A 39 -2.84 -8.48 -1.84
N LEU A 40 -1.89 -9.42 -1.74
CA LEU A 40 -1.87 -10.63 -2.55
C LEU A 40 -3.06 -11.55 -2.23
N LEU A 41 -3.44 -11.68 -0.96
CA LEU A 41 -4.62 -12.44 -0.53
C LEU A 41 -5.92 -11.83 -1.08
N ASP A 42 -6.06 -10.51 -1.00
CA ASP A 42 -7.24 -9.80 -1.50
C ASP A 42 -7.31 -9.85 -3.04
N ALA A 43 -6.16 -9.71 -3.72
CA ALA A 43 -6.06 -9.84 -5.17
C ALA A 43 -6.48 -11.23 -5.64
N SER A 44 -5.98 -12.28 -4.99
CA SER A 44 -6.36 -13.66 -5.25
C SER A 44 -7.87 -13.87 -5.09
N SER A 45 -8.44 -13.30 -4.02
CA SER A 45 -9.88 -13.34 -3.75
C SER A 45 -10.70 -12.57 -4.81
N ALA A 46 -10.13 -11.53 -5.42
CA ALA A 46 -10.71 -10.80 -6.55
C ALA A 46 -10.48 -11.47 -7.92
N GLY A 47 -9.80 -12.63 -7.96
CA GLY A 47 -9.48 -13.35 -9.19
C GLY A 47 -8.33 -12.75 -10.00
N ILE A 48 -7.46 -11.98 -9.35
CA ILE A 48 -6.22 -11.45 -9.90
C ILE A 48 -5.07 -12.31 -9.38
N PRO A 49 -4.42 -13.10 -10.25
CA PRO A 49 -3.32 -13.97 -9.84
C PRO A 49 -2.09 -13.15 -9.46
N GLU A 50 -1.29 -13.66 -8.52
CA GLU A 50 -0.07 -12.99 -8.05
C GLU A 50 0.91 -12.71 -9.20
N GLU A 51 0.98 -13.57 -10.21
CA GLU A 51 1.87 -13.38 -11.36
C GLU A 51 1.54 -12.11 -12.16
N GLU A 52 0.27 -11.72 -12.24
CA GLU A 52 -0.13 -10.47 -12.90
C GLU A 52 0.29 -9.25 -12.09
N ILE A 53 0.26 -9.35 -10.76
CA ILE A 53 0.76 -8.28 -9.89
C ILE A 53 2.28 -8.23 -9.97
N ALA A 54 2.97 -9.36 -9.93
CA ALA A 54 4.43 -9.42 -9.96
C ALA A 54 5.02 -8.94 -11.30
N GLU A 55 4.29 -9.09 -12.41
CA GLU A 55 4.70 -8.55 -13.72
C GLU A 55 4.78 -7.01 -13.70
N ASP A 56 3.79 -6.36 -13.06
CA ASP A 56 3.67 -4.90 -13.02
C ASP A 56 4.31 -4.25 -11.79
N PHE A 57 4.38 -5.00 -10.69
CA PHE A 57 4.90 -4.60 -9.38
C PHE A 57 5.93 -5.61 -8.87
N PRO A 58 7.10 -5.72 -9.51
CA PRO A 58 8.14 -6.68 -9.11
C PRO A 58 8.74 -6.38 -7.72
N ASP A 59 8.58 -5.15 -7.23
CA ASP A 59 8.91 -4.72 -5.88
C ASP A 59 7.65 -4.14 -5.18
N LEU A 60 6.65 -5.00 -4.95
CA LEU A 60 5.39 -4.61 -4.31
C LEU A 60 5.62 -4.00 -2.92
N ALA A 61 6.54 -4.56 -2.14
CA ALA A 61 6.87 -4.05 -0.80
C ALA A 61 7.46 -2.63 -0.86
N GLY A 62 8.34 -2.34 -1.82
CA GLY A 62 8.86 -0.99 -2.06
C GLY A 62 7.79 0.02 -2.49
N GLN A 63 6.79 -0.42 -3.26
CA GLN A 63 5.65 0.41 -3.65
C GLN A 63 4.77 0.76 -2.44
N ILE A 64 4.48 -0.23 -1.59
CA ILE A 64 3.77 -0.01 -0.32
C ILE A 64 4.56 0.95 0.56
N ALA A 65 5.88 0.77 0.71
CA ALA A 65 6.72 1.67 1.50
C ALA A 65 6.67 3.12 0.98
N THR A 66 6.63 3.29 -0.35
CA THR A 66 6.52 4.61 -0.98
C THR A 66 5.16 5.25 -0.70
N ALA A 67 4.06 4.50 -0.86
CA ALA A 67 2.72 4.97 -0.57
C ALA A 67 2.56 5.34 0.93
N MET A 68 3.08 4.50 1.83
CA MET A 68 3.12 4.75 3.27
C MET A 68 3.84 6.06 3.61
N LYS A 69 5.03 6.27 3.02
CA LYS A 69 5.81 7.49 3.25
C LYS A 69 5.07 8.74 2.76
N SER A 70 4.40 8.66 1.61
CA SER A 70 3.57 9.77 1.10
C SER A 70 2.42 10.09 2.05
N ALA A 71 1.70 9.08 2.53
CA ALA A 71 0.58 9.28 3.46
C ALA A 71 1.02 9.89 4.81
N LEU A 72 2.20 9.52 5.32
CA LEU A 72 2.75 10.12 6.54
C LEU A 72 3.17 11.58 6.35
N ASN A 73 3.79 11.92 5.21
CA ASN A 73 4.16 13.29 4.88
C ASN A 73 2.92 14.19 4.73
N ASP A 74 1.85 13.67 4.13
CA ASP A 74 0.60 14.41 3.98
C ASP A 74 -0.05 14.70 5.35
N ASP A 75 0.06 13.78 6.31
CA ASP A 75 -0.40 13.99 7.69
C ASP A 75 0.35 15.13 8.40
N GLU A 76 1.69 15.20 8.27
CA GLU A 76 2.49 16.28 8.87
C GLU A 76 2.10 17.66 8.31
N THR A 77 1.90 17.78 7.00
CA THR A 77 1.49 19.06 6.39
C THR A 77 0.10 19.53 6.82
N LEU A 78 -0.80 18.61 7.19
CA LEU A 78 -2.12 18.95 7.72
C LEU A 78 -2.07 19.41 9.17
N ARG A 79 -1.13 18.88 9.96
CA ARG A 79 -0.90 19.29 11.36
C ARG A 79 -0.30 20.70 11.41
N ASP A 80 0.69 21.00 10.58
CA ASP A 80 1.37 22.30 10.53
C ASP A 80 0.48 23.47 10.08
N ARG A 81 -0.64 23.21 9.37
CA ARG A 81 -1.59 24.26 8.94
C ARG A 81 -2.64 24.62 9.98
N LYS A 82 -2.67 23.91 11.11
CA LYS A 82 -3.67 24.10 12.17
C LYS A 82 -3.19 24.92 13.36
N ASP A 83 -1.91 25.31 13.37
CA ASP A 83 -1.28 26.20 14.34
C ASP A 83 -1.14 27.64 13.81
#